data_AF-A0A2W6C8G6-F1
#
_entry.id   AF-A0A2W6C8G6-F1
#
_cell.length_a   1.000
_cell.length_b   1.000
_cell.length_c   1.000
_cell.angle_alpha   90.00
_cell.angle_beta   90.00
_cell.angle_gamma   90.00
#
_symmetry.space_group_name_H-M   'P 1'
#
loop_
_entity.id
_entity.type
_entity.pdbx_description
1 polymer ?
#
loop_
_entity_poly.entity_id
_entity_poly.type
_entity_poly.pdbx_seq_one_letter_code
_entity_poly.pdbx_strand_id
1 'polypeptide(L)'
;MSVGEIKELLEHIEDTHELVLRPAEGDELVVVWRAARSEANAALRAWRVTRGSESYAVYRAAEDRADAAEASLIAPRCTEAA
;
A
#
# COMPACT_ATOMS: atom_id res chain seq x y z
N MET A 1 16.71 32.72 20.57
CA MET A 1 16.81 31.79 19.44
C MET A 1 15.66 32.10 18.50
N SER A 2 15.98 32.58 17.31
CA SER A 2 15.02 33.07 16.33
C SER A 2 14.67 31.99 15.30
N VAL A 3 13.51 32.12 14.65
CA VAL A 3 13.04 31.21 13.59
C VAL A 3 14.05 31.12 12.42
N GLY A 4 14.83 32.18 12.18
CA GLY A 4 15.88 32.19 11.15
C GLY A 4 17.02 31.21 11.45
N GLU A 5 17.44 31.14 12.72
CA GLU A 5 18.50 30.21 13.17
C GLU A 5 18.04 28.75 13.08
N ILE A 6 16.75 28.48 13.32
CA ILE A 6 16.16 27.14 13.17
C ILE A 6 16.13 26.72 11.69
N LYS A 7 15.78 27.63 10.79
CA LYS A 7 15.74 27.36 9.35
C LYS A 7 17.14 27.05 8.79
N GLU A 8 18.15 27.81 9.19
CA GLU A 8 19.53 27.62 8.76
C GLU A 8 20.11 26.26 9.21
N LEU A 9 19.75 25.82 10.42
CA LEU A 9 20.11 24.50 10.94
C LEU A 9 19.40 23.36 10.18
N LEU A 10 18.13 23.53 9.80
CA LEU A 10 17.37 22.52 9.07
C LEU A 10 17.83 22.38 7.62
N GLU A 11 18.23 23.47 6.97
CA GLU A 11 18.75 23.44 5.59
C GLU A 11 20.06 22.64 5.45
N HIS A 12 20.78 22.40 6.56
CA HIS A 12 22.02 21.63 6.57
C HIS A 12 21.84 20.14 6.86
N ILE A 13 20.62 19.68 7.15
CA ILE A 13 20.33 18.27 7.40
C ILE A 13 19.95 17.62 6.06
N GLU A 14 20.81 16.72 5.59
CA GLU A 14 20.53 15.92 4.40
C GLU A 14 19.32 15.02 4.66
N ASP A 15 18.30 15.15 3.81
CA ASP A 15 17.05 14.41 3.97
C ASP A 15 17.36 12.90 3.93
N THR A 16 17.08 12.18 5.02
CA THR A 16 17.48 10.77 5.17
C THR A 16 16.60 9.84 4.31
N HIS A 17 15.56 10.38 3.65
CA HIS A 17 14.62 9.64 2.78
C HIS A 17 13.99 8.41 3.45
N GLU A 18 13.98 8.36 4.79
CA GLU A 18 13.47 7.21 5.52
C GLU A 18 11.97 7.37 5.79
N LEU A 19 11.17 6.52 5.15
CA LEU A 19 9.72 6.46 5.38
C LEU A 19 9.43 5.55 6.56
N VAL A 20 9.22 6.14 7.74
CA VAL A 20 8.77 5.42 8.94
C VAL A 20 7.27 5.14 8.84
N LEU A 21 6.92 3.98 8.28
CA LEU A 21 5.54 3.49 8.25
C LEU A 21 5.17 2.91 9.62
N ARG A 22 4.32 3.61 10.38
CA ARG A 22 3.69 3.01 11.55
C ARG A 22 2.65 1.98 11.09
N PRO A 23 2.66 0.75 11.62
CA PRO A 23 1.55 -0.16 11.40
C PRO A 23 0.30 0.50 11.99
N ALA A 24 -0.72 0.70 11.16
CA ALA A 24 -2.04 1.04 11.67
C ALA A 24 -2.51 -0.15 12.52
N GLU A 25 -2.49 0.00 13.85
CA GLU A 25 -2.90 -1.05 14.77
C GLU A 25 -4.38 -1.39 14.50
N GLY A 26 -4.66 -2.67 14.20
CA GLY A 26 -6.03 -3.19 14.15
C GLY A 26 -6.79 -3.05 12.83
N ASP A 27 -6.16 -2.66 11.73
CA ASP A 27 -6.88 -2.57 10.45
C ASP A 27 -6.91 -3.94 9.75
N GLU A 28 -7.86 -4.79 10.14
CA GLU A 28 -8.13 -6.10 9.53
C GLU A 28 -8.22 -5.99 7.99
N LEU A 29 -8.72 -4.86 7.48
CA LEU A 29 -8.78 -4.56 6.05
C LEU A 29 -7.38 -4.43 5.43
N VAL A 30 -6.40 -3.89 6.16
CA VAL A 30 -5.00 -3.81 5.70
C VAL A 30 -4.38 -5.20 5.64
N VAL A 31 -4.72 -6.08 6.59
CA VAL A 31 -4.27 -7.48 6.57
C VAL A 31 -4.87 -8.22 5.38
N VAL A 32 -6.16 -8.06 5.13
CA VAL A 32 -6.87 -8.65 3.98
C VAL A 32 -6.29 -8.12 2.66
N TRP A 33 -6.05 -6.81 2.54
CA TRP A 33 -5.42 -6.20 1.37
C TRP A 33 -4.00 -6.73 1.15
N ARG A 34 -3.17 -6.84 2.20
CA ARG A 34 -1.81 -7.41 2.11
C ARG A 34 -1.84 -8.86 1.64
N ALA A 35 -2.77 -9.67 2.13
CA ALA A 35 -2.93 -11.06 1.71
C ALA A 35 -3.32 -11.14 0.22
N ALA A 36 -4.31 -10.36 -0.20
CA ALA A 36 -4.74 -10.28 -1.60
C ALA A 36 -3.60 -9.82 -2.52
N ARG A 37 -2.85 -8.78 -2.13
CA ARG A 37 -1.71 -8.27 -2.90
C ARG A 37 -0.55 -9.27 -2.97
N SER A 38 -0.30 -10.03 -1.90
CA SER A 38 0.69 -11.11 -1.92
C SER A 38 0.32 -12.21 -2.92
N GLU A 39 -0.97 -12.56 -2.99
CA GLU A 39 -1.49 -13.56 -3.94
C GLU A 39 -1.36 -13.07 -5.40
N ALA A 40 -1.72 -11.81 -5.67
CA ALA A 40 -1.54 -11.21 -6.99
C ALA A 40 -0.08 -11.18 -7.44
N ASN A 41 0.84 -10.86 -6.53
CA ASN A 41 2.28 -10.91 -6.80
C ASN A 41 2.78 -12.33 -7.10
N ALA A 42 2.26 -13.34 -6.41
CA ALA A 42 2.59 -14.74 -6.68
C ALA A 42 2.08 -15.18 -8.05
N ALA A 43 0.84 -14.84 -8.40
CA ALA A 43 0.25 -15.12 -9.70
C ALA A 43 1.01 -14.41 -10.85
N LEU A 44 1.42 -13.16 -10.64
CA LEU A 44 2.24 -12.42 -11.60
C LEU A 44 3.59 -13.12 -11.85
N ARG A 45 4.26 -13.57 -10.77
CA ARG A 45 5.52 -14.31 -10.90
C ARG A 45 5.32 -15.61 -11.68
N ALA A 46 4.24 -16.35 -11.42
CA ALA A 46 3.91 -17.56 -12.16
C ALA A 46 3.67 -17.26 -13.66
N TRP A 47 2.88 -16.23 -13.97
CA TRP A 47 2.65 -15.81 -15.37
C TRP A 47 3.93 -15.37 -16.06
N ARG A 48 4.88 -14.71 -15.38
CA ARG A 48 6.15 -14.31 -16.00
C ARG A 48 7.00 -15.52 -16.43
N VAL A 49 6.83 -16.67 -15.77
CA VAL A 49 7.54 -17.92 -16.11
C VAL A 49 6.84 -18.65 -17.25
N THR A 50 5.52 -18.81 -17.22
CA THR A 50 4.78 -19.60 -18.21
C THR A 50 4.30 -18.80 -19.42
N ARG A 51 4.04 -17.50 -19.26
CA ARG A 51 3.47 -16.56 -20.24
C ARG A 51 2.19 -17.05 -20.93
N GLY A 52 1.41 -17.90 -20.26
CA GLY A 52 0.13 -18.42 -20.76
C GLY A 52 -1.05 -17.47 -20.53
N SER A 53 -2.05 -17.52 -21.41
CA SER A 53 -3.30 -16.77 -21.28
C SER A 53 -4.09 -17.14 -20.02
N GLU A 54 -4.08 -18.41 -19.63
CA GLU A 54 -4.72 -18.91 -18.42
C GLU A 54 -4.06 -18.34 -17.15
N SER A 55 -2.73 -18.37 -17.08
CA SER A 55 -1.98 -17.75 -15.97
C SER A 55 -2.15 -16.24 -15.90
N TYR A 56 -2.38 -15.57 -17.04
CA TYR A 56 -2.71 -14.14 -17.06
C TYR A 56 -4.10 -13.88 -16.47
N ALA A 57 -5.09 -14.72 -16.78
CA ALA A 57 -6.43 -14.61 -16.22
C ALA A 57 -6.43 -14.79 -14.69
N VAL A 58 -5.64 -15.75 -14.17
CA VAL A 58 -5.46 -15.95 -12.72
C VAL A 58 -4.82 -14.72 -12.06
N TYR A 59 -3.79 -14.14 -12.69
CA TYR A 59 -3.19 -12.88 -12.22
C TYR A 59 -4.22 -11.73 -12.18
N ARG A 60 -5.00 -11.54 -13.25
CA ARG A 60 -6.01 -10.48 -13.30
C ARG A 60 -7.10 -10.65 -12.24
N ALA A 61 -7.58 -11.86 -12.02
CA ALA A 61 -8.55 -12.14 -10.96
C ALA A 61 -7.98 -11.88 -9.54
N ALA A 62 -6.68 -12.10 -9.33
CA ALA A 62 -6.02 -11.79 -8.08
C ALA A 62 -5.82 -10.27 -7.89
N GLU A 63 -5.46 -9.54 -8.95
CA GLU A 63 -5.40 -8.08 -8.93
C GLU A 63 -6.77 -7.46 -8.66
N ASP A 64 -7.83 -7.94 -9.31
CA ASP A 64 -9.19 -7.41 -9.09
C ASP A 64 -9.64 -7.60 -7.62
N ARG A 65 -9.20 -8.66 -6.94
CA ARG A 65 -9.43 -8.83 -5.49
C ARG A 65 -8.61 -7.86 -4.64
N ALA A 66 -7.38 -7.55 -5.04
CA ALA A 66 -6.55 -6.56 -4.35
C ALA A 66 -7.14 -5.15 -4.49
N ASP A 67 -7.61 -4.79 -5.69
CA ASP A 67 -8.27 -3.52 -5.98
C ASP A 67 -9.58 -3.38 -5.17
N ALA A 68 -10.37 -4.45 -5.04
CA ALA A 68 -11.57 -4.45 -4.22
C ALA A 68 -11.27 -4.24 -2.71
N ALA A 69 -10.20 -4.86 -2.20
CA ALA A 69 -9.76 -4.67 -0.83
C ALA A 69 -9.23 -3.23 -0.61
N GLU A 70 -8.53 -2.66 -1.60
CA GLU A 70 -8.03 -1.29 -1.56
C GLU A 70 -9.17 -0.27 -1.60
N ALA A 71 -10.18 -0.50 -2.44
CA ALA A 71 -11.39 0.31 -2.45
C ALA A 71 -12.11 0.29 -1.09
N SER A 72 -12.09 -0.84 -0.38
CA SER A 72 -12.66 -0.95 0.96
C SER A 72 -11.86 -0.19 2.03
N LEU A 73 -10.55 -0.04 1.84
CA LEU A 73 -9.66 0.77 2.70
C LEU A 73 -9.83 2.27 2.47
N ILE A 74 -9.99 2.68 1.20
CA ILE A 74 -10.09 4.08 0.79
C ILE A 74 -11.51 4.60 0.99
N ALA A 75 -12.53 3.72 0.90
CA ALA A 75 -13.90 4.08 1.14
C ALA A 75 -13.97 4.82 2.47
N PRO A 76 -14.52 6.06 2.50
CA PRO A 76 -14.68 6.78 3.74
C PRO A 76 -15.46 5.86 4.66
N ARG A 77 -14.89 5.52 5.82
CA ARG A 77 -15.67 5.00 6.94
C ARG A 77 -16.76 6.04 7.08
N CYS A 78 -17.99 5.71 6.67
CA CYS A 78 -19.09 6.65 6.73
C CYS A 78 -19.29 6.86 8.23
N THR A 79 -18.58 7.85 8.77
CA THR A 79 -18.66 8.24 10.17
C THR A 79 -20.07 8.76 10.30
N GLU A 80 -20.90 7.88 10.86
CA GLU A 80 -22.22 8.13 11.36
C GLU A 80 -22.13 9.31 12.33
N ALA A 81 -22.32 10.52 11.81
CA ALA A 81 -22.60 11.71 12.58
C ALA A 81 -24.12 11.89 12.56
N ALA A 82 -24.77 11.22 13.52
CA ALA A 82 -26.13 11.50 13.95
C ALA A 82 -26.14 12.61 15.00
#